data_AF-A0A0B3AI15-F1
#
_entry.id   AF-A0A0B3AI15-F1
#
_cell.length_a   1.000
_cell.length_b   1.000
_cell.length_c   1.000
_cell.angle_alpha   90.00
_cell.angle_beta   90.00
_cell.angle_gamma   90.00
#
_symmetry.space_group_name_H-M   'P 1'
#
loop_
_entity.id
_entity.type
_entity.pdbx_description
1 polymer ?
#
loop_
_entity_poly.entity_id
_entity_poly.type
_entity_poly.pdbx_seq_one_letter_code
_entity_poly.pdbx_strand_id
1 'polypeptide(L)'
;MEHYLCARCREKFPFEQIRYDRNHKIVCKGCLGVLEKEEQRKNLMSARDYEKVRFICMECRFKFSVKRGSAQALKCPYCNKTRLMQVKKYKDENDLIGEAMDPRFDY
;
A
#
# COMPACT_ATOMS: atom_id res chain seq x y z
N MET A 1 26.27 -34.49 4.94
CA MET A 1 25.82 -33.11 4.67
C MET A 1 24.31 -33.11 4.61
N GLU A 2 23.66 -32.54 5.62
CA GLU A 2 22.20 -32.35 5.60
C GLU A 2 21.85 -31.20 4.65
N HIS A 3 20.85 -31.42 3.80
CA HIS A 3 20.39 -30.44 2.81
C HIS A 3 18.91 -30.13 3.09
N TYR A 4 18.56 -28.85 2.99
CA TYR A 4 17.20 -28.37 3.24
C TYR A 4 16.53 -27.95 1.94
N LEU A 5 15.20 -28.07 1.89
CA LEU A 5 14.41 -27.73 0.71
C LEU A 5 13.76 -26.36 0.87
N CYS A 6 13.89 -25.52 -0.16
CA CYS A 6 13.19 -24.24 -0.21
C CYS A 6 11.70 -24.46 -0.48
N ALA A 7 10.82 -23.90 0.35
CA ALA A 7 9.37 -23.97 0.14
C ALA A 7 8.90 -23.26 -1.14
N ARG A 8 9.71 -22.34 -1.70
CA ARG A 8 9.38 -21.55 -2.91
C ARG A 8 9.93 -22.17 -4.20
N CYS A 9 11.25 -22.35 -4.29
CA CYS A 9 11.90 -22.87 -5.50
C CYS A 9 12.19 -24.37 -5.47
N ARG A 10 11.96 -25.04 -4.33
CA ARG A 10 12.24 -26.49 -4.10
C ARG A 10 13.70 -26.89 -4.29
N GLU A 11 14.61 -25.93 -4.37
CA GLU A 11 16.04 -26.18 -4.48
C GLU A 11 16.61 -26.65 -3.14
N LYS A 12 17.63 -27.52 -3.21
CA LYS A 12 18.37 -28.03 -2.04
C LYS A 12 19.49 -27.07 -1.70
N PHE A 13 19.62 -26.69 -0.43
CA PHE A 13 20.67 -25.77 0.01
C PHE A 13 21.19 -26.15 1.42
N PRO A 14 22.42 -25.74 1.80
CA PRO A 14 23.02 -26.11 3.08
C PRO A 14 22.38 -25.35 4.25
N PHE A 15 22.54 -25.88 5.46
CA PHE A 15 21.99 -25.29 6.70
C PHE A 15 22.27 -23.78 6.85
N GLU A 16 23.47 -23.32 6.48
CA GLU A 16 23.91 -21.92 6.55
C GLU A 16 23.04 -20.95 5.75
N GLN A 17 22.32 -21.45 4.74
CA GLN A 17 21.47 -20.66 3.86
C GLN A 17 19.98 -20.74 4.22
N ILE A 18 19.63 -21.38 5.34
CA ILE A 18 18.25 -21.41 5.86
C ILE A 18 17.82 -20.00 6.25
N ARG A 19 16.69 -19.60 5.66
CA ARG A 19 15.95 -18.39 6.02
C ARG A 19 14.49 -18.77 6.23
N TYR A 20 13.76 -17.89 6.92
CA TYR A 20 12.35 -18.07 7.21
C TYR A 20 11.54 -16.93 6.61
N ASP A 21 10.42 -17.27 5.97
CA ASP A 21 9.39 -16.31 5.55
C ASP A 21 8.52 -15.88 6.77
N ARG A 22 7.68 -14.86 6.59
CA ARG A 22 6.67 -14.41 7.59
C ARG A 22 5.77 -15.53 8.11
N ASN A 23 5.57 -16.59 7.33
CA ASN A 23 4.80 -17.78 7.71
C ASN A 23 5.65 -18.91 8.33
N HIS A 24 6.87 -18.61 8.79
CA HIS A 24 7.83 -19.59 9.32
C HIS A 24 8.21 -20.73 8.35
N LYS A 25 8.05 -20.51 7.04
CA LYS A 25 8.43 -21.49 6.01
C LYS A 25 9.91 -21.33 5.64
N ILE A 26 10.60 -22.46 5.50
CA ILE A 26 12.02 -22.52 5.09
C ILE A 26 12.15 -22.02 3.65
N VAL A 27 12.95 -20.99 3.43
CA VAL A 27 13.23 -20.38 2.13
C VAL A 27 14.74 -20.18 1.96
N CYS A 28 15.22 -20.23 0.71
CA CYS A 28 16.61 -19.92 0.40
C CYS A 28 16.85 -18.40 0.36
N LYS A 29 18.11 -17.99 0.47
CA LYS A 29 18.54 -16.58 0.39
C LYS A 29 18.03 -15.86 -0.87
N GLY A 30 18.01 -16.56 -2.01
CA GLY A 30 17.50 -16.00 -3.27
C GLY A 30 16.00 -15.69 -3.21
N CYS A 31 15.19 -16.63 -2.74
CA CYS A 31 13.75 -16.44 -2.61
C CYS A 31 13.37 -15.40 -1.56
N LEU A 32 14.15 -15.28 -0.48
CA LEU A 32 13.98 -14.23 0.52
C LEU A 32 14.23 -12.85 -0.08
N GLY A 33 15.34 -12.66 -0.80
CA GLY A 33 15.66 -11.37 -1.43
C GLY A 33 14.62 -10.93 -2.48
N VAL A 34 13.93 -11.88 -3.12
CA VAL A 34 12.80 -11.56 -4.00
C VAL A 34 11.60 -11.06 -3.19
N LEU A 35 11.25 -11.73 -2.08
CA LEU A 35 10.16 -11.29 -1.18
C LEU A 35 10.39 -9.87 -0.66
N GLU A 36 11.60 -9.59 -0.17
CA GLU A 36 11.96 -8.29 0.39
C GLU A 36 11.87 -7.17 -0.68
N LYS A 37 12.30 -7.45 -1.92
CA LYS A 37 12.18 -6.51 -3.04
C LYS A 37 10.73 -6.28 -3.46
N GLU A 38 9.89 -7.32 -3.46
CA GLU A 38 8.46 -7.19 -3.74
C GLU A 38 7.77 -6.29 -2.69
N GLU A 39 8.13 -6.45 -1.41
CA GLU A 39 7.60 -5.62 -0.32
C GLU A 39 8.06 -4.18 -0.39
N GLN A 40 9.35 -3.94 -0.66
CA GLN A 40 9.87 -2.59 -0.89
C GLN A 40 9.14 -1.90 -2.05
N ARG A 41 8.88 -2.61 -3.15
CA ARG A 41 8.11 -2.07 -4.29
C ARG A 41 6.66 -1.74 -3.90
N LYS A 42 6.00 -2.60 -3.12
CA LYS A 42 4.65 -2.33 -2.60
C LYS A 42 4.64 -1.10 -1.70
N ASN A 43 5.60 -0.96 -0.80
CA ASN A 43 5.74 0.19 0.09
C ASN A 43 6.00 1.49 -0.70
N LEU A 44 6.86 1.44 -1.72
CA LEU A 44 7.13 2.59 -2.61
C LEU A 44 5.90 2.97 -3.46
N MET A 45 5.13 2.01 -3.97
CA MET A 45 3.84 2.29 -4.63
C MET A 45 2.86 2.93 -3.66
N SER A 46 2.79 2.40 -2.44
CA SER A 46 1.96 2.91 -1.35
C SER A 46 2.29 4.38 -1.01
N ALA A 47 3.58 4.76 -1.07
CA ALA A 47 4.05 6.14 -0.88
C ALA A 47 3.64 7.06 -2.04
N ARG A 48 3.78 6.63 -3.30
CA ARG A 48 3.32 7.42 -4.46
C ARG A 48 1.80 7.61 -4.51
N ASP A 49 1.03 6.68 -3.93
CA ASP A 49 -0.41 6.83 -3.77
C ASP A 49 -0.79 7.84 -2.67
N TYR A 50 0.07 8.09 -1.67
CA TYR A 50 -0.16 9.16 -0.67
C TYR A 50 -0.15 10.56 -1.28
N GLU A 51 0.54 10.74 -2.41
CA GLU A 51 0.53 11.99 -3.17
C GLU A 51 -0.76 12.17 -3.97
N LYS A 52 -1.65 11.18 -4.06
CA LYS A 52 -2.89 11.28 -4.84
C LYS A 52 -4.10 11.38 -3.92
N VAL A 53 -4.81 12.49 -4.02
CA VAL A 53 -6.08 12.72 -3.33
C VAL A 53 -7.23 12.26 -4.24
N ARG A 54 -8.11 11.41 -3.71
CA ARG A 54 -9.28 10.91 -4.43
C ARG A 54 -10.48 11.81 -4.19
N PHE A 55 -11.22 12.10 -5.25
CA PHE A 55 -12.44 12.89 -5.23
C PHE A 55 -13.59 12.16 -5.90
N ILE A 56 -14.79 12.41 -5.42
CA ILE A 56 -16.04 12.03 -6.06
C ILE A 56 -16.80 13.32 -6.36
N CYS A 57 -17.25 13.48 -7.61
CA CYS A 57 -18.17 14.57 -7.92
C CYS A 57 -19.55 14.27 -7.33
N MET A 58 -20.14 15.21 -6.59
CA MET A 58 -21.45 15.03 -5.96
C MET A 58 -22.61 15.01 -6.96
N GLU A 59 -22.35 15.43 -8.20
CA GLU A 59 -23.37 15.69 -9.22
C GLU A 59 -23.45 14.54 -10.23
N CYS A 60 -22.32 14.15 -10.81
CA CYS A 60 -22.24 13.02 -11.73
C CYS A 60 -21.69 11.73 -11.10
N ARG A 61 -21.37 11.75 -9.79
CA ARG A 61 -20.77 10.62 -9.05
C ARG A 61 -19.46 10.08 -9.62
N PHE A 62 -18.82 10.81 -10.53
CA PHE A 62 -17.57 10.42 -11.14
C PHE A 62 -16.42 10.44 -10.13
N LYS A 63 -15.62 9.36 -10.11
CA LYS A 63 -14.49 9.20 -9.19
C LYS A 63 -13.19 9.49 -9.91
N PHE A 64 -12.37 10.38 -9.37
CA PHE A 64 -11.07 10.73 -9.95
C PHE A 64 -10.02 10.99 -8.88
N SER A 65 -8.76 11.05 -9.28
CA SER A 65 -7.64 11.31 -8.37
C SER A 65 -6.79 12.44 -8.91
N VAL A 66 -6.34 13.33 -8.04
CA VAL A 66 -5.44 14.44 -8.39
C VAL A 66 -4.21 14.40 -7.49
N LYS A 67 -3.11 14.97 -7.96
CA LYS A 67 -1.90 15.09 -7.14
C LYS A 67 -2.09 16.16 -6.06
N ARG A 68 -1.69 15.85 -4.84
CA ARG A 68 -1.69 16.75 -3.68
C ARG A 68 -0.75 17.91 -3.99
N GLY A 69 -1.26 19.15 -3.91
CA GLY A 69 -0.51 20.36 -4.29
C GLY A 69 -0.66 20.80 -5.75
N SER A 70 -1.54 20.20 -6.55
CA SER A 70 -1.86 20.75 -7.87
C SER A 70 -2.56 22.12 -7.72
N ALA A 71 -1.94 23.18 -8.26
CA ALA A 71 -2.46 24.56 -8.22
C ALA A 71 -3.72 24.80 -9.08
N GLN A 72 -4.26 23.77 -9.73
CA GLN A 72 -5.46 23.89 -10.55
C GLN A 72 -6.72 23.94 -9.69
N ALA A 73 -7.65 24.82 -10.04
CA ALA A 73 -8.98 24.85 -9.46
C ALA A 73 -9.64 23.47 -9.61
N LEU A 74 -9.91 22.79 -8.49
CA LEU A 74 -10.50 21.47 -8.41
C LEU A 74 -11.90 21.47 -9.05
N LYS A 75 -12.00 20.92 -10.26
CA LYS A 75 -13.27 20.74 -11.01
C LYS A 75 -13.42 19.29 -11.44
N CYS A 76 -14.65 18.81 -11.51
CA CYS A 76 -14.93 17.49 -12.07
C CYS A 76 -14.59 17.47 -13.57
N PRO A 77 -13.77 16.52 -14.06
CA PRO A 77 -13.40 16.45 -15.48
C PRO A 77 -14.56 16.10 -16.42
N TYR A 78 -15.69 15.60 -15.89
CA TYR A 78 -16.84 15.18 -16.71
C TYR A 78 -17.92 16.24 -16.79
N CYS A 79 -18.30 16.84 -15.65
CA CYS A 79 -19.40 17.81 -15.61
C CYS A 79 -18.95 19.25 -15.32
N ASN A 80 -17.64 19.46 -15.12
CA ASN A 80 -17.01 20.75 -14.82
C ASN A 80 -17.51 21.45 -13.55
N LYS A 81 -18.31 20.76 -12.71
CA LYS A 81 -18.81 21.27 -11.44
C LYS A 81 -17.74 21.18 -10.35
N THR A 82 -17.81 22.11 -9.40
CA THR A 82 -16.86 22.27 -8.28
C THR A 82 -17.28 21.53 -7.01
N ARG A 83 -18.50 20.98 -6.97
CA ARG A 83 -19.02 20.25 -5.81
C ARG A 83 -18.42 18.84 -5.77
N LEU A 84 -17.31 18.72 -5.05
CA LEU A 84 -16.50 17.52 -4.93
C LEU A 84 -16.41 17.06 -3.48
N MET A 85 -16.47 15.75 -3.26
CA MET A 85 -16.25 15.11 -1.97
C MET A 85 -14.90 14.41 -1.99
N GLN A 86 -14.02 14.75 -1.05
CA GLN A 86 -12.74 14.07 -0.88
C GLN A 86 -12.97 12.72 -0.22
N VAL A 87 -12.38 11.67 -0.77
CA VAL A 87 -12.44 10.31 -0.21
C VAL A 87 -11.10 9.99 0.40
N LYS A 88 -11.09 9.80 1.73
CA LYS A 88 -9.94 9.21 2.42
C LYS A 88 -9.93 7.71 2.13
N LYS A 89 -8.75 7.19 1.77
CA LYS A 89 -8.54 5.75 1.61
C LYS A 89 -7.80 5.27 2.86
N TYR A 90 -8.52 4.63 3.77
CA TYR A 90 -7.90 3.93 4.89
C TYR A 90 -7.21 2.68 4.33
N LYS A 91 -5.91 2.52 4.60
CA LYS A 91 -5.18 1.35 4.12
C LYS A 91 -5.45 0.13 5.00
N ASP A 92 -5.57 0.35 6.31
CA ASP A 92 -5.68 -0.70 7.31
C ASP A 92 -6.55 -0.23 8.50
N GLU A 93 -6.96 -1.16 9.36
CA GLU A 93 -7.71 -0.89 10.60
C GLU A 93 -7.03 0.12 11.52
N ASN A 94 -5.70 0.13 11.57
CA ASN A 94 -4.91 1.07 12.37
C ASN A 94 -5.03 2.53 11.87
N ASP A 95 -5.27 2.73 10.57
CA ASP A 95 -5.47 4.06 9.96
C ASP A 95 -6.83 4.65 10.40
N LEU A 96 -7.85 3.80 10.59
CA LEU A 96 -9.15 4.20 11.16
C LEU A 96 -9.05 4.51 12.65
N ILE A 97 -8.33 3.67 13.41
CA ILE A 97 -8.15 3.86 14.86
C ILE A 97 -7.35 5.14 15.14
N GLY A 98 -6.32 5.43 14.34
CA GLY A 98 -5.52 6.64 14.48
C GLY A 98 -6.30 7.94 14.29
N GLU A 99 -7.25 7.99 13.36
CA GLU A 99 -8.13 9.18 13.21
C GLU A 99 -9.19 9.28 14.31
N ALA A 100 -9.69 8.14 14.83
CA ALA A 100 -10.65 8.14 15.94
C ALA A 100 -10.04 8.57 17.27
N MET A 101 -8.72 8.46 17.42
CA MET A 101 -7.96 8.86 18.61
C MET A 101 -7.30 10.25 18.48
N ASP A 102 -7.62 11.04 17.45
CA ASP A 102 -7.05 12.39 17.32
C ASP A 102 -7.66 13.33 18.39
N PRO A 103 -6.86 13.83 19.36
CA PRO A 103 -7.34 14.61 20.50
C PRO A 103 -7.94 15.98 20.11
N ARG A 104 -7.86 16.37 18.84
CA ARG A 104 -8.56 17.56 18.32
C ARG A 104 -10.07 17.37 18.17
N PHE A 105 -10.57 16.13 18.28
CA PHE A 105 -11.98 15.78 18.20
C PHE A 105 -12.50 15.15 19.50
N ASP A 106 -11.86 15.42 20.64
CA ASP A 106 -12.46 15.17 21.97
C ASP A 106 -13.72 16.04 22.09
N TYR A 107 -14.88 15.39 22.10
CA TYR A 107 -16.21 15.98 22.29
C TYR A 107 -16.57 16.04 23.77
#